data_AF-A0AAN5MIF4-F1
#
_entry.id   AF-A0AAN5MIF4-F1
#
_cell.length_a   1.000
_cell.length_b   1.000
_cell.length_c   1.000
_cell.angle_alpha   90.00
_cell.angle_beta   90.00
_cell.angle_gamma   90.00
#
_symmetry.space_group_name_H-M   'P 1'
#
loop_
_entity.id
_entity.type
_entity.pdbx_description
1 polymer ?
#
loop_
_entity_poly.entity_id
_entity_poly.type
_entity_poly.pdbx_seq_one_letter_code
_entity_poly.pdbx_strand_id
1 'polypeptide(L)'
;MEKLSVVLLLLVNSLFIAPASAGIDTLVLKNTADARQPGLVLDGLKNAAISPDDAVLSQFNTPAVNAMAKKNWSAAGKMYGEKMLRYPSPDTIVHYADARLLMLKDVKTRNNALTEFNTVVVPDTLLYYRSAETVDNQINQLSADEKQHLRTKIACIETFIADKEAKTFTCPILR
;
A
#
# COMPACT_ATOMS: atom_id res chain seq x y z
N MET A 1 61.08 13.92 46.68
CA MET A 1 60.74 15.05 45.78
C MET A 1 60.20 14.43 44.51
N GLU A 2 58.93 14.74 44.20
CA GLU A 2 58.30 14.76 42.86
C GLU A 2 58.34 13.46 42.02
N LYS A 3 57.27 12.97 41.38
CA LYS A 3 55.90 13.44 41.08
C LYS A 3 55.07 12.20 40.71
N LEU A 4 53.76 12.25 41.01
CA LEU A 4 52.75 11.33 40.52
C LEU A 4 52.74 11.28 38.98
N SER A 5 52.38 10.13 38.40
CA SER A 5 51.34 10.13 37.37
C SER A 5 50.73 8.74 37.18
N VAL A 6 49.45 8.68 37.54
CA VAL A 6 48.49 7.61 37.27
C VAL A 6 48.19 7.61 35.77
N VAL A 7 48.30 6.46 35.10
CA VAL A 7 47.67 6.27 33.79
C VAL A 7 46.78 5.04 33.85
N LEU A 8 45.54 5.33 34.24
CA LEU A 8 44.36 4.51 34.14
C LEU A 8 43.99 4.40 32.65
N LEU A 9 44.41 3.35 31.96
CA LEU A 9 43.94 3.06 30.60
C LEU A 9 42.55 2.45 30.70
N LEU A 10 41.56 3.34 30.61
CA LEU A 10 40.14 3.04 30.44
C LEU A 10 39.95 2.10 29.25
N LEU A 11 39.46 0.89 29.55
CA LEU A 11 38.72 0.04 28.63
C LEU A 11 37.55 0.86 28.07
N VAL A 12 37.74 1.43 26.88
CA VAL A 12 36.64 1.92 26.07
C VAL A 12 35.92 0.68 25.58
N ASN A 13 34.96 0.21 26.39
CA ASN A 13 33.88 -0.64 25.92
C ASN A 13 33.14 0.16 24.86
N SER A 14 33.63 0.06 23.62
CA SER A 14 32.89 0.41 22.42
C SER A 14 31.70 -0.54 22.36
N LEU A 15 30.64 -0.23 23.12
CA LEU A 15 29.30 -0.64 22.75
C LEU A 15 29.08 -0.05 21.36
N PHE A 16 29.36 -0.85 20.34
CA PHE A 16 28.67 -0.75 19.08
C PHE A 16 27.19 -0.91 19.40
N ILE A 17 26.52 0.19 19.72
CA ILE A 17 25.09 0.29 19.52
C ILE A 17 24.96 0.27 18.00
N ALA A 18 24.90 -0.95 17.44
CA ALA A 18 24.27 -1.12 16.14
C ALA A 18 22.93 -0.38 16.26
N PRO A 19 22.58 0.50 15.30
CA PRO A 19 21.21 0.99 15.27
C PRO A 19 20.35 -0.27 15.30
N ALA A 20 19.48 -0.38 16.30
CA ALA A 20 18.46 -1.40 16.29
C ALA A 20 17.81 -1.25 14.91
N SER A 21 18.02 -2.21 14.03
CA SER A 21 17.31 -2.24 12.77
C SER A 21 15.87 -2.37 13.19
N ALA A 22 15.15 -1.25 13.20
CA ALA A 22 13.71 -1.25 13.31
C ALA A 22 13.28 -2.14 12.15
N GLY A 23 12.91 -3.36 12.52
CA GLY A 23 13.02 -4.50 11.63
C GLY A 23 12.20 -4.27 10.39
N ILE A 24 12.69 -4.88 9.31
CA ILE A 24 12.01 -5.19 8.06
C ILE A 24 10.56 -5.73 8.26
N ASP A 25 10.20 -6.09 9.50
CA ASP A 25 8.93 -6.65 9.97
C ASP A 25 7.99 -5.66 10.69
N THR A 26 8.34 -4.37 10.77
CA THR A 26 7.47 -3.40 11.45
C THR A 26 6.26 -3.08 10.57
N LEU A 27 5.14 -3.72 10.84
CA LEU A 27 3.87 -3.44 10.19
C LEU A 27 3.17 -2.27 10.90
N VAL A 28 2.69 -1.30 10.13
CA VAL A 28 1.91 -0.15 10.61
C VAL A 28 0.41 -0.34 10.40
N LEU A 29 0.01 -1.29 9.56
CA LEU A 29 -1.35 -1.82 9.47
C LEU A 29 -1.37 -3.28 9.92
N LYS A 30 -2.45 -3.72 10.58
CA LYS A 30 -2.56 -5.11 11.06
C LYS A 30 -2.88 -6.07 9.92
N ASN A 31 -3.64 -5.60 8.94
CA ASN A 31 -4.04 -6.35 7.77
C ASN A 31 -4.36 -5.39 6.62
N THR A 32 -4.49 -5.91 5.40
CA THR A 32 -4.72 -5.05 4.23
C THR A 32 -6.09 -4.39 4.25
N ALA A 33 -7.10 -4.97 4.91
CA ALA A 33 -8.43 -4.40 4.98
C ALA A 33 -8.52 -3.13 5.84
N ASP A 34 -7.52 -2.88 6.70
CA ASP A 34 -7.37 -1.63 7.46
C ASP A 34 -7.13 -0.44 6.50
N ALA A 35 -6.54 -0.67 5.33
CA ALA A 35 -6.27 0.38 4.34
C ALA A 35 -7.54 1.00 3.73
N ARG A 36 -8.72 0.41 3.97
CA ARG A 36 -10.03 1.00 3.63
C ARG A 36 -10.41 2.17 4.55
N GLN A 37 -9.71 2.34 5.67
CA GLN A 37 -10.00 3.36 6.67
C GLN A 37 -8.90 4.44 6.66
N PRO A 38 -9.20 5.67 6.20
CA PRO A 38 -8.17 6.70 6.05
C PRO A 38 -7.51 7.08 7.37
N GLY A 39 -8.23 7.02 8.50
CA GLY A 39 -7.66 7.28 9.83
C GLY A 39 -6.55 6.28 10.19
N LEU A 40 -6.77 4.98 9.98
CA LEU A 40 -5.75 3.95 10.23
C LEU A 40 -4.55 4.11 9.29
N VAL A 41 -4.77 4.52 8.04
CA VAL A 41 -3.69 4.80 7.08
C VAL A 41 -2.84 5.97 7.55
N LEU A 42 -3.46 7.09 7.95
CA LEU A 42 -2.76 8.28 8.42
C LEU A 42 -1.97 8.01 9.70
N ASP A 43 -2.59 7.30 10.65
CA ASP A 43 -1.90 6.87 11.87
C ASP A 43 -0.74 5.94 11.54
N GLY A 44 -0.93 5.01 10.60
CA GLY A 44 0.13 4.11 10.15
C GLY A 44 1.29 4.85 9.51
N LEU A 45 1.03 5.80 8.61
CA LEU A 45 2.05 6.63 7.97
C LEU A 45 2.82 7.50 8.97
N LYS A 46 2.11 8.08 9.96
CA LYS A 46 2.74 8.88 11.01
C LYS A 46 3.67 8.06 11.90
N ASN A 47 3.34 6.79 12.12
CA ASN A 47 4.10 5.87 12.96
C ASN A 47 5.08 5.00 12.17
N ALA A 48 5.16 5.16 10.84
CA ALA A 48 6.10 4.42 10.02
C ALA A 48 7.53 4.83 10.36
N ALA A 49 8.37 3.85 10.70
CA ALA A 49 9.79 4.05 10.93
C ALA A 49 10.60 4.19 9.62
N ILE A 50 9.95 3.99 8.48
CA ILE A 50 10.54 3.99 7.14
C ILE A 50 9.96 5.12 6.30
N SER A 51 10.76 5.64 5.36
CA SER A 51 10.34 6.67 4.41
C SER A 51 9.83 6.04 3.11
N PRO A 52 9.14 6.81 2.22
CA PRO A 52 8.72 6.32 0.90
C PRO A 52 9.85 5.72 0.05
N ASP A 53 11.07 6.23 0.22
CA ASP A 53 12.25 5.86 -0.58
C ASP A 53 13.10 4.77 0.09
N ASP A 54 12.63 4.20 1.20
CA ASP A 54 13.36 3.17 1.91
C ASP A 54 13.57 1.93 1.02
N ALA A 55 14.82 1.45 0.97
CA ALA A 55 15.21 0.31 0.15
C ALA A 55 14.41 -0.96 0.48
N VAL A 56 13.88 -1.10 1.70
CA VAL A 56 13.01 -2.22 2.06
C VAL A 56 11.76 -2.30 1.18
N LEU A 57 11.19 -1.14 0.82
CA LEU A 57 9.97 -1.10 0.01
C LEU A 57 10.23 -1.58 -1.42
N SER A 58 11.47 -1.45 -1.92
CA SER A 58 11.86 -1.93 -3.24
C SER A 58 11.77 -3.45 -3.39
N GLN A 59 11.94 -4.20 -2.28
CA GLN A 59 11.81 -5.66 -2.24
C GLN A 59 10.40 -6.12 -2.60
N PHE A 60 9.40 -5.26 -2.40
CA PHE A 60 8.02 -5.51 -2.76
C PHE A 60 7.62 -4.81 -4.06
N ASN A 61 8.06 -3.56 -4.25
CA ASN A 61 7.63 -2.72 -5.37
C ASN A 61 8.04 -3.29 -6.74
N THR A 62 9.32 -3.65 -6.90
CA THR A 62 9.83 -4.15 -8.19
C THR A 62 9.16 -5.47 -8.60
N PRO A 63 9.05 -6.48 -7.71
CA PRO A 63 8.28 -7.69 -8.03
C PRO A 63 6.80 -7.42 -8.31
N ALA A 64 6.17 -6.48 -7.60
CA ALA A 64 4.76 -6.14 -7.82
C ALA A 64 4.52 -5.56 -9.23
N VAL A 65 5.35 -4.60 -9.65
CA VAL A 65 5.30 -4.01 -11.01
C VAL A 65 5.53 -5.09 -12.07
N ASN A 66 6.53 -5.94 -11.89
CA ASN A 66 6.80 -7.06 -12.80
C ASN A 66 5.62 -8.05 -12.88
N ALA A 67 4.97 -8.31 -11.76
CA ALA A 67 3.79 -9.17 -11.71
C ALA A 67 2.59 -8.54 -12.43
N MET A 68 2.36 -7.23 -12.25
CA MET A 68 1.33 -6.48 -13.00
C MET A 68 1.57 -6.55 -14.51
N ALA A 69 2.80 -6.29 -14.95
CA ALA A 69 3.17 -6.35 -16.37
C ALA A 69 2.93 -7.74 -16.98
N LYS A 70 3.14 -8.80 -16.19
CA LYS A 70 2.90 -10.20 -16.58
C LYS A 70 1.46 -10.67 -16.39
N LYS A 71 0.54 -9.78 -15.99
CA LYS A 71 -0.85 -10.11 -15.65
C LYS A 71 -1.00 -11.12 -14.52
N ASN A 72 0.00 -11.23 -13.65
CA ASN A 72 -0.05 -12.06 -12.45
C ASN A 72 -0.60 -11.24 -11.27
N TRP A 73 -1.91 -10.99 -11.31
CA TRP A 73 -2.60 -10.12 -10.35
C TRP A 73 -2.51 -10.60 -8.91
N SER A 74 -2.51 -11.93 -8.71
CA SER A 74 -2.40 -12.51 -7.37
C SER A 74 -1.03 -12.23 -6.75
N ALA A 75 0.05 -12.43 -7.51
CA ALA A 75 1.39 -12.09 -7.04
C ALA A 75 1.56 -10.58 -6.83
N ALA A 76 1.03 -9.75 -7.73
CA ALA A 76 1.05 -8.30 -7.57
C ALA A 76 0.31 -7.85 -6.31
N GLY A 77 -0.90 -8.35 -6.08
CA GLY A 77 -1.70 -8.03 -4.89
C GLY A 77 -1.03 -8.46 -3.60
N LYS A 78 -0.34 -9.62 -3.58
CA LYS A 78 0.47 -10.05 -2.43
C LYS A 78 1.59 -9.04 -2.16
N MET A 79 2.38 -8.69 -3.17
CA MET A 79 3.53 -7.80 -2.99
C MET A 79 3.13 -6.37 -2.62
N TYR A 80 2.12 -5.80 -3.30
CA TYR A 80 1.56 -4.50 -2.89
C TYR A 80 0.94 -4.57 -1.51
N GLY A 81 0.33 -5.69 -1.11
CA GLY A 81 -0.17 -5.91 0.24
C GLY A 81 0.95 -5.81 1.29
N GLU A 82 2.06 -6.53 1.09
CA GLU A 82 3.22 -6.48 1.99
C GLU A 82 3.83 -5.08 2.11
N LYS A 83 3.92 -4.36 0.98
CA LYS A 83 4.34 -2.95 0.94
C LYS A 83 3.37 -2.08 1.74
N MET A 84 2.06 -2.23 1.50
CA MET A 84 1.00 -1.46 2.13
C MET A 84 0.96 -1.64 3.66
N LEU A 85 1.23 -2.85 4.16
CA LEU A 85 1.26 -3.11 5.60
C LEU A 85 2.39 -2.36 6.31
N ARG A 86 3.47 -2.03 5.61
CA ARG A 86 4.66 -1.35 6.16
C ARG A 86 4.65 0.16 5.89
N TYR A 87 4.16 0.55 4.72
CA TYR A 87 4.04 1.94 4.30
C TYR A 87 2.81 2.13 3.40
N PRO A 88 1.62 2.42 3.97
CA PRO A 88 0.37 2.53 3.22
C PRO A 88 0.25 3.89 2.51
N SER A 89 1.18 4.20 1.61
CA SER A 89 1.06 5.41 0.77
C SER A 89 -0.19 5.35 -0.10
N PRO A 90 -0.80 6.50 -0.45
CA PRO A 90 -1.93 6.55 -1.37
C PRO A 90 -1.69 5.76 -2.65
N ASP A 91 -0.50 5.89 -3.24
CA ASP A 91 -0.11 5.16 -4.44
C ASP A 91 -0.10 3.63 -4.23
N THR A 92 0.44 3.16 -3.11
CA THR A 92 0.48 1.73 -2.79
C THR A 92 -0.92 1.16 -2.57
N ILE A 93 -1.82 1.92 -1.94
CA ILE A 93 -3.22 1.53 -1.74
C ILE A 93 -3.92 1.39 -3.10
N VAL A 94 -3.72 2.33 -4.02
CA VAL A 94 -4.29 2.27 -5.37
C VAL A 94 -3.80 1.03 -6.12
N HIS A 95 -2.49 0.79 -6.12
CA HIS A 95 -1.91 -0.38 -6.78
C HIS A 95 -2.37 -1.72 -6.19
N TYR A 96 -2.51 -1.80 -4.87
CA TYR A 96 -3.09 -2.97 -4.21
C TYR A 96 -4.54 -3.21 -4.65
N ALA A 97 -5.35 -2.15 -4.65
CA ALA A 97 -6.75 -2.20 -5.05
C ALA A 97 -6.91 -2.62 -6.52
N ASP A 98 -6.06 -2.12 -7.42
CA ASP A 98 -6.04 -2.50 -8.84
C ASP A 98 -5.74 -3.98 -9.02
N ALA A 99 -4.66 -4.46 -8.42
CA ALA A 99 -4.26 -5.87 -8.49
C ALA A 99 -5.36 -6.79 -7.93
N ARG A 100 -5.96 -6.41 -6.79
CA ARG A 100 -7.05 -7.16 -6.17
C ARG A 100 -8.29 -7.19 -7.05
N LEU A 101 -8.68 -6.07 -7.65
CA LEU A 101 -9.85 -5.98 -8.51
C LEU A 101 -9.69 -6.83 -9.76
N LEU A 102 -8.52 -6.78 -10.41
CA LEU A 102 -8.21 -7.60 -11.58
C LEU A 102 -8.18 -9.10 -11.24
N MET A 103 -7.53 -9.46 -10.13
CA MET A 103 -7.51 -10.85 -9.65
C MET A 103 -8.92 -11.39 -9.42
N LEU A 104 -9.76 -10.62 -8.72
CA LEU A 104 -11.12 -11.05 -8.41
C LEU A 104 -12.02 -11.04 -9.66
N LYS A 105 -11.80 -10.12 -10.61
CA LYS A 105 -12.48 -10.16 -11.90
C LYS A 105 -12.21 -11.47 -12.64
N ASP A 106 -10.95 -11.89 -12.71
CA ASP A 106 -10.57 -13.14 -13.38
C ASP A 106 -11.12 -14.37 -12.67
N VAL A 107 -11.07 -14.40 -11.33
CA VAL A 107 -11.63 -15.50 -10.53
C VAL A 107 -13.14 -15.59 -10.70
N LYS A 108 -13.86 -14.46 -10.58
CA LYS A 108 -15.32 -14.46 -10.65
C LYS A 108 -15.82 -14.72 -12.07
N THR A 109 -15.11 -14.26 -13.09
CA THR A 109 -15.42 -14.60 -14.50
C THR A 109 -15.32 -16.10 -14.74
N ARG A 110 -14.22 -16.74 -14.31
CA ARG A 110 -14.03 -18.20 -14.46
C ARG A 110 -15.09 -19.02 -13.73
N ASN A 111 -15.58 -18.51 -12.59
CA ASN A 111 -16.58 -19.19 -11.78
C ASN A 111 -18.03 -18.80 -12.11
N ASN A 112 -18.26 -18.04 -13.20
CA ASN A 112 -19.58 -17.51 -13.57
C ASN A 112 -20.28 -16.73 -12.43
N ALA A 113 -19.50 -16.00 -11.63
CA ALA A 113 -19.93 -15.29 -10.43
C ALA A 113 -19.86 -13.75 -10.61
N LEU A 114 -20.18 -13.25 -11.81
CA LEU A 114 -20.09 -11.82 -12.14
C LEU A 114 -21.03 -10.94 -11.30
N THR A 115 -22.19 -11.47 -10.88
CA THR A 115 -23.07 -10.73 -9.97
C THR A 115 -22.39 -10.42 -8.65
N GLU A 116 -21.65 -11.38 -8.07
CA GLU A 116 -20.89 -11.15 -6.82
C GLU A 116 -19.72 -10.18 -7.06
N PHE A 117 -19.06 -10.27 -8.22
CA PHE A 117 -18.04 -9.29 -8.60
C PHE A 117 -18.60 -7.87 -8.60
N ASN A 118 -19.72 -7.66 -9.29
CA ASN A 118 -20.35 -6.36 -9.44
C ASN A 118 -20.93 -5.81 -8.12
N THR A 119 -21.55 -6.66 -7.30
CA THR A 119 -22.32 -6.24 -6.12
C THR A 119 -21.53 -6.24 -4.81
N VAL A 120 -20.42 -6.98 -4.74
CA VAL A 120 -19.59 -7.10 -3.53
C VAL A 120 -18.18 -6.58 -3.78
N VAL A 121 -17.49 -7.13 -4.78
CA VAL A 121 -16.06 -6.86 -4.99
C VAL A 121 -15.82 -5.40 -5.41
N VAL A 122 -16.61 -4.90 -6.36
CA VAL A 122 -16.47 -3.54 -6.88
C VAL A 122 -16.75 -2.49 -5.78
N PRO A 123 -17.87 -2.53 -5.04
CA PRO A 123 -18.11 -1.62 -3.91
C PRO A 123 -17.05 -1.71 -2.81
N ASP A 124 -16.60 -2.92 -2.45
CA ASP A 124 -15.54 -3.09 -1.44
C ASP A 124 -14.19 -2.50 -1.91
N THR A 125 -13.87 -2.63 -3.19
CA THR A 125 -12.64 -2.05 -3.76
C THR A 125 -12.69 -0.52 -3.77
N LEU A 126 -13.85 0.08 -4.02
CA LEU A 126 -14.04 1.54 -3.98
C LEU A 126 -13.60 2.16 -2.64
N LEU A 127 -13.75 1.44 -1.53
CA LEU A 127 -13.33 1.90 -0.20
C LEU A 127 -11.82 2.16 -0.12
N TYR A 128 -11.00 1.36 -0.81
CA TYR A 128 -9.56 1.58 -0.89
C TYR A 128 -9.22 2.86 -1.67
N TYR A 129 -9.85 3.07 -2.83
CA TYR A 129 -9.60 4.27 -3.63
C TYR A 129 -10.01 5.55 -2.90
N ARG A 130 -11.17 5.55 -2.24
CA ARG A 130 -11.63 6.69 -1.42
C ARG A 130 -10.71 6.94 -0.22
N SER A 131 -10.21 5.89 0.41
CA SER A 131 -9.21 6.00 1.47
C SER A 131 -7.92 6.65 0.94
N ALA A 132 -7.39 6.17 -0.18
CA ALA A 132 -6.21 6.75 -0.83
C ALA A 132 -6.41 8.25 -1.18
N GLU A 133 -7.55 8.62 -1.76
CA GLU A 133 -7.86 10.02 -2.07
C GLU A 133 -7.94 10.89 -0.80
N THR A 134 -8.63 10.40 0.23
CA THR A 134 -8.77 11.12 1.51
C THR A 134 -7.42 11.36 2.18
N VAL A 135 -6.58 10.33 2.21
CA VAL A 135 -5.22 10.39 2.77
C VAL A 135 -4.37 11.35 1.94
N ASP A 136 -4.40 11.23 0.61
CA ASP A 136 -3.62 12.10 -0.27
C ASP A 136 -4.02 13.58 -0.16
N ASN A 137 -5.29 13.89 0.07
CA ASN A 137 -5.72 15.27 0.32
C ASN A 137 -5.11 15.87 1.61
N GLN A 138 -4.60 15.04 2.54
CA GLN A 138 -3.94 15.50 3.76
C GLN A 138 -2.41 15.55 3.64
N ILE A 139 -1.81 14.58 2.94
CA ILE A 139 -0.34 14.42 2.91
C ILE A 139 0.29 14.76 1.55
N ASN A 140 -0.51 14.91 0.50
CA ASN A 140 -0.13 15.35 -0.83
C ASN A 140 1.06 14.56 -1.44
N GLN A 141 0.93 13.24 -1.53
CA GLN A 141 1.98 12.34 -2.05
C GLN A 141 1.78 11.97 -3.53
N LEU A 142 0.55 12.02 -4.05
CA LEU A 142 0.26 11.74 -5.46
C LEU A 142 0.58 12.96 -6.33
N SER A 143 1.04 12.70 -7.56
CA SER A 143 1.15 13.75 -8.58
C SER A 143 -0.24 14.21 -9.07
N ALA A 144 -0.30 15.34 -9.78
CA ALA A 144 -1.54 15.85 -10.35
C ALA A 144 -2.23 14.83 -11.28
N ASP A 145 -1.45 14.15 -12.12
CA ASP A 145 -1.98 13.15 -13.05
C ASP A 145 -2.53 11.94 -12.29
N GLU A 146 -1.84 11.51 -11.23
CA GLU A 146 -2.24 10.38 -10.39
C GLU A 146 -3.54 10.67 -9.64
N LYS A 147 -3.69 11.89 -9.10
CA LYS A 147 -4.94 12.35 -8.49
C LYS A 147 -6.08 12.35 -9.50
N GLN A 148 -5.84 12.84 -10.71
CA GLN A 148 -6.85 12.87 -11.76
C GLN A 148 -7.28 11.44 -12.15
N HIS A 149 -6.33 10.51 -12.29
CA HIS A 149 -6.63 9.12 -12.61
C HIS A 149 -7.42 8.44 -11.49
N LEU A 150 -7.05 8.68 -10.23
CA LEU A 150 -7.77 8.17 -9.07
C LEU A 150 -9.22 8.68 -9.04
N ARG A 151 -9.44 9.99 -9.24
CA ARG A 151 -10.77 10.59 -9.29
C ARG A 151 -11.62 10.06 -10.42
N THR A 152 -11.08 9.93 -11.63
CA THR A 152 -11.79 9.35 -12.78
C THR A 152 -12.21 7.91 -12.48
N LYS A 153 -11.34 7.12 -11.84
CA LYS A 153 -11.63 5.74 -11.45
C LYS A 153 -12.75 5.66 -10.40
N ILE A 154 -12.68 6.48 -9.36
CA ILE A 154 -13.71 6.60 -8.33
C ILE A 154 -15.07 6.94 -8.97
N ALA A 155 -15.12 8.00 -9.78
CA ALA A 155 -16.35 8.45 -10.43
C ALA A 155 -16.96 7.38 -11.36
N CYS A 156 -16.11 6.67 -12.12
CA CYS A 156 -16.59 5.57 -12.96
C CYS A 156 -17.21 4.44 -12.12
N ILE A 157 -16.52 4.02 -11.05
CA ILE A 157 -17.01 2.93 -10.19
C ILE A 157 -18.30 3.35 -9.49
N GLU A 158 -18.42 4.59 -9.03
CA GLU A 158 -19.64 5.12 -8.43
C GLU A 158 -20.81 5.13 -9.42
N THR A 159 -20.56 5.55 -10.67
CA THR A 159 -21.55 5.51 -11.75
C THR A 159 -22.02 4.07 -12.01
N PHE A 160 -21.07 3.14 -12.11
CA PHE A 160 -21.37 1.71 -12.29
C PHE A 160 -22.21 1.13 -11.14
N ILE A 161 -21.90 1.49 -9.89
CA ILE A 161 -22.65 1.01 -8.72
C ILE A 161 -24.07 1.62 -8.68
N ALA A 162 -24.22 2.87 -9.10
CA ALA A 162 -25.51 3.55 -9.15
C ALA A 162 -26.43 3.02 -10.26
N ASP A 163 -25.85 2.54 -11.37
CA ASP A 163 -26.58 1.93 -12.47
C ASP A 163 -27.00 0.49 -12.13
N LYS A 164 -28.27 0.34 -11.76
CA LYS A 164 -28.88 -0.96 -11.40
C LYS A 164 -29.03 -1.91 -12.60
N GLU A 165 -28.93 -1.41 -13.83
CA GLU A 165 -29.04 -2.20 -15.05
C GLU A 165 -27.67 -2.63 -15.59
N ALA A 166 -26.59 -2.02 -15.12
CA ALA A 166 -25.23 -2.36 -15.52
C ALA A 166 -24.86 -3.79 -15.08
N LYS A 167 -24.74 -4.69 -16.08
CA LYS A 167 -24.31 -6.08 -15.86
C LYS A 167 -22.80 -6.28 -16.03
N THR A 168 -22.11 -5.32 -16.63
CA THR A 168 -20.71 -5.46 -17.03
C THR A 168 -19.88 -4.30 -16.50
N PHE A 169 -18.85 -4.63 -15.71
CA PHE A 169 -17.89 -3.64 -15.22
C PHE A 169 -16.88 -3.25 -16.31
N THR A 170 -16.96 -2.00 -16.78
CA THR A 170 -16.16 -1.45 -17.89
C THR A 170 -15.19 -0.35 -17.46
N CYS A 171 -15.13 0.00 -16.17
CA CYS A 171 -14.24 1.07 -15.71
C CYS A 171 -12.77 0.74 -15.95
N PRO A 172 -11.95 1.75 -16.30
CA PRO A 172 -10.51 1.57 -16.45
C PRO A 172 -9.89 1.25 -15.09
N ILE A 173 -9.20 0.11 -15.01
CA ILE A 173 -8.50 -0.33 -13.80
C ILE A 173 -7.04 0.08 -13.85
N LEU A 174 -6.34 -0.23 -14.94
CA LEU A 174 -4.94 0.17 -15.12
C LEU A 174 -4.86 1.60 -15.65
N ARG A 175 -3.76 2.28 -15.32
CA ARG A 175 -3.34 3.50 -16.02
C ARG A 175 -2.88 3.16 -17.43
#